data_AF-A0A1H6GB38-F1
#
_entry.id   AF-A0A1H6GB38-F1
#
_cell.length_a   1.000
_cell.length_b   1.000
_cell.length_c   1.000
_cell.angle_alpha   90.00
_cell.angle_beta   90.00
_cell.angle_gamma   90.00
#
_symmetry.space_group_name_H-M   'P 1'
#
loop_
_entity.id
_entity.type
_entity.pdbx_description
1 polymer ?
#
loop_
_entity_poly.entity_id
_entity_poly.type
_entity_poly.pdbx_seq_one_letter_code
_entity_poly.pdbx_strand_id
1 'polypeptide(L)'
;MERPIKRYRCAVAKRFTINELEPVAREATRKALEGVQKSFDLFQNDPNLTLGTIVEDDVATFQLYLAGATPADAVVLTAARVSRETGKLLGVEICFEDPAA
;
A
#
# COMPACT_ATOMS: atom_id res chain seq x y z
N MET A 1 -29.94 45.39 -2.96
CA MET A 1 -28.90 44.59 -3.64
C MET A 1 -28.61 43.37 -2.78
N GLU A 2 -29.37 42.30 -2.98
CA GLU A 2 -29.18 41.04 -2.24
C GLU A 2 -28.06 40.24 -2.89
N ARG A 3 -26.99 39.97 -2.14
CA ARG A 3 -25.87 39.15 -2.63
C ARG A 3 -26.26 37.68 -2.48
N PRO A 4 -26.18 36.86 -3.54
CA PRO A 4 -26.55 35.45 -3.43
C PRO A 4 -25.54 34.71 -2.55
N ILE A 5 -26.06 33.99 -1.55
CA ILE A 5 -25.28 33.08 -0.72
C ILE A 5 -24.85 31.90 -1.61
N LYS A 6 -23.57 31.84 -1.97
CA LYS A 6 -22.98 30.71 -2.69
C LYS A 6 -23.03 29.48 -1.78
N ARG A 7 -24.03 28.62 -1.96
CA ARG A 7 -24.03 27.27 -1.40
C ARG A 7 -23.01 26.44 -2.16
N TYR A 8 -21.79 26.39 -1.65
CA TYR A 8 -20.84 25.38 -2.06
C TYR A 8 -21.42 24.03 -1.64
N ARG A 9 -21.93 23.25 -2.61
CA ARG A 9 -22.11 21.82 -2.39
C ARG A 9 -20.72 21.28 -2.12
N CYS A 10 -20.43 20.90 -0.87
CA CYS A 10 -19.30 20.01 -0.60
C CYS A 10 -19.56 18.75 -1.42
N ALA A 11 -18.95 18.65 -2.60
CA ALA A 11 -18.85 17.40 -3.31
C ALA A 11 -18.12 16.48 -2.34
N VAL A 12 -18.83 15.49 -1.79
CA VAL A 12 -18.20 14.41 -1.04
C VAL A 12 -17.18 13.80 -2.00
N ALA A 13 -15.90 14.14 -1.82
CA ALA A 13 -14.86 13.68 -2.70
C ALA A 13 -14.95 12.15 -2.71
N LYS A 14 -15.16 11.57 -3.89
CA LYS A 14 -15.28 10.12 -4.05
C LYS A 14 -13.97 9.50 -3.56
N ARG A 15 -13.97 8.88 -2.38
CA ARG A 15 -12.83 8.13 -1.87
C ARG A 15 -12.77 6.78 -2.57
N PHE A 16 -11.59 6.40 -3.05
CA PHE A 16 -11.36 5.09 -3.62
C PHE A 16 -11.52 4.02 -2.55
N THR A 17 -12.18 2.94 -2.93
CA THR A 17 -12.33 1.74 -2.11
C THR A 17 -11.02 0.95 -2.10
N ILE A 18 -10.83 0.09 -1.10
CA ILE A 18 -9.61 -0.74 -0.98
C ILE A 18 -9.41 -1.58 -2.26
N ASN A 19 -10.49 -2.16 -2.78
CA ASN A 19 -10.47 -2.96 -4.00
C ASN A 19 -10.01 -2.17 -5.24
N GLU A 20 -10.24 -0.86 -5.29
CA GLU A 20 -9.76 0.00 -6.37
C GLU A 20 -8.27 0.35 -6.21
N LEU A 21 -7.74 0.32 -4.98
CA LEU A 21 -6.36 0.70 -4.67
C LEU A 21 -5.40 -0.48 -4.66
N GLU A 22 -5.87 -1.69 -4.37
CA GLU A 22 -5.07 -2.91 -4.34
C GLU A 22 -4.28 -3.15 -5.64
N PRO A 23 -4.85 -2.97 -6.85
CA PRO A 23 -4.10 -3.17 -8.09
C PRO A 23 -2.93 -2.19 -8.23
N VAL A 24 -3.14 -0.93 -7.83
CA VAL A 24 -2.10 0.13 -7.87
C VAL A 24 -0.99 -0.21 -6.90
N ALA A 25 -1.34 -0.61 -5.67
CA ALA A 25 -0.37 -1.00 -4.67
C ALA A 25 0.42 -2.25 -5.09
N ARG A 26 -0.24 -3.25 -5.67
CA ARG A 26 0.38 -4.48 -6.16
C ARG A 26 1.37 -4.20 -7.29
N GLU A 27 1.02 -3.35 -8.25
CA GLU A 27 1.93 -3.00 -9.33
C GLU A 27 3.14 -2.20 -8.81
N ALA A 28 2.90 -1.28 -7.87
CA ALA A 28 3.94 -0.48 -7.26
C ALA A 28 4.93 -1.32 -6.44
N THR A 29 4.44 -2.24 -5.60
CA THR A 29 5.30 -3.15 -4.85
C THR A 29 6.07 -4.08 -5.79
N ARG A 30 5.42 -4.64 -6.81
CA ARG A 30 6.12 -5.47 -7.82
C ARG A 30 7.26 -4.70 -8.50
N LYS A 31 7.03 -3.47 -8.95
CA LYS A 31 8.09 -2.63 -9.55
C LYS A 31 9.22 -2.29 -8.57
N ALA A 32 8.90 -2.03 -7.31
CA ALA A 32 9.93 -1.80 -6.29
C ALA A 32 10.79 -3.05 -6.05
N LEU A 33 10.18 -4.23 -6.16
CA LEU A 33 10.84 -5.52 -5.99
C LEU A 33 11.67 -5.97 -7.20
N GLU A 34 11.38 -5.49 -8.42
CA GLU A 34 12.21 -5.75 -9.61
C GLU A 34 13.67 -5.30 -9.41
N GLY A 35 13.90 -4.25 -8.62
CA GLY A 35 15.25 -3.79 -8.26
C GLY A 35 15.98 -4.68 -7.25
N VAL A 36 15.26 -5.55 -6.54
CA VAL A 36 15.76 -6.41 -5.46
C VAL A 36 15.50 -7.90 -5.77
N GLN A 37 15.37 -8.20 -7.08
CA GLN A 37 14.86 -9.45 -7.65
C GLN A 37 15.41 -10.71 -6.99
N LYS A 38 16.72 -10.76 -6.67
CA LYS A 38 17.38 -11.94 -6.10
C LYS A 38 16.78 -12.37 -4.76
N SER A 39 16.49 -11.42 -3.88
CA SER A 39 15.99 -11.72 -2.54
C SER A 39 14.48 -11.94 -2.57
N PHE A 40 13.75 -11.25 -3.47
CA PHE A 40 12.31 -11.47 -3.61
C PHE A 40 11.96 -12.83 -4.25
N ASP A 41 12.79 -13.33 -5.18
CA ASP A 41 12.58 -14.65 -5.79
C ASP A 41 12.57 -15.79 -4.76
N LEU A 42 13.22 -15.60 -3.61
CA LEU A 42 13.20 -16.54 -2.48
C LEU A 42 11.84 -16.61 -1.79
N PHE A 43 11.09 -15.50 -1.77
CA PHE A 43 9.84 -15.36 -1.02
C PHE A 43 8.59 -15.40 -1.89
N GLN A 44 8.70 -15.27 -3.21
CA GLN A 44 7.55 -15.19 -4.13
C GLN A 44 6.61 -16.41 -4.06
N ASN A 45 7.14 -17.57 -3.66
CA ASN A 45 6.40 -18.83 -3.53
C ASN A 45 6.21 -19.25 -2.07
N ASP A 46 6.55 -18.39 -1.12
CA ASP A 46 6.41 -18.73 0.30
C ASP A 46 4.92 -18.81 0.68
N PRO A 47 4.46 -19.93 1.26
CA PRO A 47 3.05 -20.10 1.63
C PRO A 47 2.58 -19.12 2.72
N ASN A 48 3.50 -18.50 3.46
CA ASN A 48 3.20 -17.53 4.51
C ASN A 48 3.20 -16.09 3.99
N LEU A 49 3.46 -15.88 2.68
CA LEU A 49 3.42 -14.55 2.07
C LEU A 49 1.99 -14.01 2.08
N THR A 50 1.78 -12.98 2.89
CA THR A 50 0.48 -12.40 3.16
C THR A 50 0.45 -10.92 2.77
N LEU A 51 -0.68 -10.47 2.21
CA LEU A 51 -0.94 -9.06 1.93
C LEU A 51 -1.81 -8.47 3.05
N GLY A 52 -1.23 -7.59 3.84
CA GLY A 52 -1.91 -6.76 4.82
C GLY A 52 -2.38 -5.44 4.22
N THR A 53 -3.47 -4.89 4.76
CA THR A 53 -3.94 -3.55 4.42
C THR A 53 -4.25 -2.79 5.70
N ILE A 54 -3.63 -1.62 5.85
CA ILE A 54 -3.86 -0.69 6.93
C ILE A 54 -4.48 0.56 6.31
N VAL A 55 -5.63 0.99 6.83
CA VAL A 55 -6.34 2.17 6.35
C VAL A 55 -6.31 3.24 7.42
N GLU A 56 -5.68 4.37 7.11
CA GLU A 56 -5.58 5.54 7.97
C GLU A 56 -6.19 6.73 7.23
N ASP A 57 -7.42 7.11 7.59
CA ASP A 57 -8.16 8.24 7.01
C ASP A 57 -8.10 8.30 5.48
N ASP A 58 -7.19 9.11 4.95
CA ASP A 58 -7.00 9.43 3.53
C ASP A 58 -5.87 8.62 2.85
N VAL A 59 -5.23 7.71 3.58
CA VAL A 59 -4.13 6.86 3.11
C VAL A 59 -4.47 5.38 3.33
N ALA A 60 -4.21 4.55 2.33
CA ALA A 60 -4.22 3.10 2.44
C ALA A 60 -2.79 2.59 2.27
N THR A 61 -2.29 1.88 3.26
CA THR A 61 -0.98 1.25 3.25
C THR A 61 -1.15 -0.25 3.05
N PHE A 62 -0.58 -0.77 1.97
CA PHE A 62 -0.57 -2.19 1.64
C PHE A 62 0.80 -2.76 2.01
N GLN A 63 0.82 -3.73 2.91
CA GLN A 63 2.05 -4.35 3.39
C GLN A 63 2.13 -5.78 2.88
N LEU A 64 3.20 -6.11 2.20
CA LEU A 64 3.53 -7.50 1.89
C LEU A 64 4.44 -8.01 3.00
N TYR A 65 4.03 -9.05 3.71
CA TYR A 65 4.79 -9.60 4.83
C TYR A 65 4.76 -11.13 4.85
N LEU A 66 5.78 -11.73 5.44
CA LEU A 66 5.80 -13.16 5.75
C LEU A 66 5.20 -13.35 7.14
N ALA A 67 4.11 -14.11 7.24
CA ALA A 67 3.50 -14.44 8.52
C ALA A 67 4.42 -15.38 9.30
N GLY A 68 4.78 -14.98 10.52
CA GLY A 68 5.47 -15.85 11.47
C GLY A 68 4.50 -16.64 12.36
N ALA A 69 5.04 -17.36 13.34
CA ALA A 69 4.22 -18.11 14.30
C ALA A 69 3.35 -17.18 15.18
N THR A 70 3.84 -15.97 15.45
CA THR A 70 3.09 -14.90 16.12
C THR A 70 3.13 -13.61 15.29
N PRO A 71 2.23 -12.64 15.55
CA PRO A 71 2.27 -11.33 14.86
C PRO A 71 3.59 -10.57 15.04
N ALA A 72 4.31 -10.81 16.14
CA ALA A 72 5.61 -10.20 16.39
C ALA A 72 6.74 -10.79 15.55
N ASP A 73 6.56 -12.02 15.05
CA ASP A 73 7.51 -12.72 14.17
C ASP A 73 7.26 -12.41 12.68
N ALA A 74 6.25 -11.58 12.37
CA ALA A 74 5.93 -11.22 11.00
C ALA A 74 7.00 -10.30 10.41
N VAL A 75 7.53 -10.66 9.24
CA VAL A 75 8.56 -9.89 8.55
C VAL A 75 7.92 -9.11 7.41
N VAL A 76 7.86 -7.78 7.54
CA VAL A 76 7.37 -6.91 6.46
C VAL A 76 8.44 -6.81 5.38
N LEU A 77 8.09 -7.21 4.16
CA LEU A 77 8.96 -7.14 3.01
C LEU A 77 8.84 -5.77 2.32
N THR A 78 7.62 -5.35 2.05
CA THR A 78 7.35 -4.05 1.40
C THR A 78 6.12 -3.39 1.96
N ALA A 79 6.10 -2.07 1.92
CA ALA A 79 4.94 -1.26 2.26
C ALA A 79 4.69 -0.24 1.16
N ALA A 80 3.54 -0.32 0.49
CA ALA A 80 3.09 0.65 -0.50
C ALA A 80 1.99 1.55 0.09
N ARG A 81 2.20 2.86 0.05
CA ARG A 81 1.26 3.86 0.54
C ARG A 81 0.52 4.48 -0.63
N VAL A 82 -0.80 4.49 -0.59
CA VAL A 82 -1.68 4.99 -1.66
C VAL A 82 -2.66 6.00 -1.08
N SER A 83 -2.83 7.14 -1.75
CA SER A 83 -3.84 8.14 -1.40
C SER A 83 -5.23 7.63 -1.77
N ARG A 84 -6.15 7.61 -0.80
CA ARG A 84 -7.55 7.24 -1.00
C ARG A 84 -8.38 8.34 -1.65
N GLU A 85 -7.91 9.58 -1.62
CA GLU A 85 -8.57 10.70 -2.30
C GLU A 85 -8.26 10.72 -3.80
N THR A 86 -7.02 10.41 -4.15
CA THR A 86 -6.53 10.56 -5.54
C THR A 86 -6.29 9.23 -6.24
N GLY A 87 -6.22 8.12 -5.51
CA GLY A 87 -5.85 6.81 -6.03
C GLY A 87 -4.37 6.69 -6.38
N LYS A 88 -3.56 7.71 -6.08
CA LYS A 88 -2.15 7.76 -6.46
C LYS A 88 -1.27 7.09 -5.42
N LEU A 89 -0.26 6.39 -5.90
CA LEU A 89 0.86 5.92 -5.09
C LEU A 89 1.59 7.12 -4.49
N LEU A 90 1.74 7.12 -3.18
CA LEU A 90 2.49 8.12 -2.41
C LEU A 90 3.95 7.68 -2.23
N GLY A 91 4.20 6.38 -2.09
CA GLY A 91 5.55 5.83 -1.95
C GLY A 91 5.53 4.32 -1.73
N VAL A 92 6.69 3.69 -1.96
CA VAL A 92 6.93 2.29 -1.61
C VAL A 92 8.21 2.23 -0.77
N GLU A 93 8.13 1.54 0.35
CA GLU A 93 9.26 1.25 1.22
C GLU A 93 9.58 -0.23 1.13
N ILE A 94 10.86 -0.55 1.01
CA ILE A 94 11.39 -1.92 1.09
C ILE A 94 11.93 -2.08 2.50
N CYS A 95 11.35 -3.01 3.27
CA CYS A 95 11.56 -3.12 4.71
C CYS A 95 12.39 -4.35 5.09
N PHE A 96 12.84 -5.16 4.13
CA PHE A 96 13.80 -6.24 4.37
C PHE A 96 15.21 -5.79 4.02
N GLU A 97 16.17 -6.11 4.88
CA GLU A 97 17.59 -6.02 4.56
C GLU A 97 17.98 -7.28 3.80
N ASP A 98 18.65 -7.14 2.66
CA ASP A 98 19.22 -8.28 1.94
C ASP A 98 20.33 -8.88 2.84
N PRO A 99 20.22 -10.13 3.31
CA PRO A 99 21.26 -10.74 4.13
C PRO A 99 22.59 -10.94 3.39
N ALA A 100 22.65 -10.59 2.10
CA ALA A 100 23.83 -10.69 1.24
C ALA A 100 24.57 -9.36 1.00
N ALA A 101 24.24 -8.28 1.71
CA ALA A 101 24.93 -6.98 1.62
C ALA A 101 26.23 -6.91 2.44
#